data_AF-A0A7M2CBX5-F1
#
_entry.id   AF-A0A7M2CBX5-F1
#
_cell.length_a   1.000
_cell.length_b   1.000
_cell.length_c   1.000
_cell.angle_alpha   90.00
_cell.angle_beta   90.00
_cell.angle_gamma   90.00
#
_symmetry.space_group_name_H-M   'P 1'
#
loop_
_entity.id
_entity.type
_entity.pdbx_description
1 polymer ?
#
loop_
_entity_poly.entity_id
_entity_poly.type
_entity_poly.pdbx_seq_one_letter_code
_entity_poly.pdbx_strand_id
1 'polypeptide(L)'
;MDLNIVDTSYGRDSLTAKLTQTAHAQIPHPGVPARHTILQVRIINTSLDKNAHANVSVLNHAAMTWTELLSLPASEWRAAVPNPTGSTDPQAAMEELAASLFARAERILGY
;
A
#
# COMPACT_ATOMS: atom_id res chain seq x y z
N MET A 1 12.48 11.11 7.43
CA MET A 1 12.25 9.68 7.71
C MET A 1 12.23 9.06 6.33
N ASP A 2 13.21 8.22 6.02
CA ASP A 2 13.55 7.92 4.63
C ASP A 2 12.84 6.63 4.22
N LEU A 3 11.62 6.79 3.70
CA LEU A 3 10.91 5.73 2.99
C LEU A 3 11.58 5.53 1.62
N ASN A 4 12.15 4.36 1.38
CA ASN A 4 12.75 4.00 0.11
C ASN A 4 11.92 2.93 -0.59
N ILE A 5 11.23 3.28 -1.67
CA ILE A 5 10.51 2.31 -2.50
C ILE A 5 11.54 1.48 -3.27
N VAL A 6 11.57 0.18 -3.01
CA VAL A 6 12.55 -0.76 -3.59
C VAL A 6 12.00 -1.58 -4.73
N ASP A 7 10.68 -1.73 -4.79
CA ASP A 7 10.00 -2.47 -5.84
C ASP A 7 8.61 -1.87 -6.11
N THR A 8 8.23 -1.83 -7.38
CA THR A 8 6.90 -1.40 -7.83
C THR A 8 6.47 -2.29 -8.98
N SER A 9 5.33 -2.95 -8.80
CA SER A 9 4.70 -3.77 -9.81
C SER A 9 3.30 -3.25 -10.07
N TYR A 10 3.06 -2.79 -11.30
CA TYR A 10 1.74 -2.40 -11.79
C TYR A 10 1.31 -3.34 -12.91
N GLY A 11 0.04 -3.74 -12.89
CA GLY A 11 -0.56 -4.54 -13.95
C GLY A 11 -2.03 -4.19 -14.12
N ARG A 12 -2.45 -4.03 -15.37
CA ARG A 12 -3.84 -3.73 -15.74
C ARG A 12 -4.33 -4.72 -16.80
N ASP A 13 -5.52 -5.25 -16.57
CA ASP A 13 -6.33 -5.96 -17.54
C ASP A 13 -7.65 -5.21 -17.78
N SER A 14 -8.55 -5.79 -18.59
CA SER A 14 -9.81 -5.13 -18.97
C SER A 14 -10.79 -4.91 -17.82
N LEU A 15 -10.60 -5.55 -16.67
CA LEU A 15 -11.53 -5.51 -15.53
C LEU A 15 -10.84 -5.09 -14.22
N THR A 16 -9.52 -5.18 -14.15
CA THR A 16 -8.74 -5.02 -12.92
C THR A 16 -7.46 -4.23 -13.17
N ALA A 17 -7.12 -3.35 -12.24
CA ALA A 17 -5.79 -2.80 -12.07
C ALA A 17 -5.23 -3.22 -10.71
N LYS A 18 -3.95 -3.59 -10.68
CA LYS A 18 -3.24 -4.03 -9.47
C LYS A 18 -1.96 -3.22 -9.33
N LEU A 19 -1.72 -2.71 -8.14
CA LEU A 19 -0.47 -2.09 -7.75
C LEU A 19 0.07 -2.81 -6.52
N THR A 20 1.34 -3.21 -6.56
CA THR A 20 2.09 -3.62 -5.38
C THR A 20 3.33 -2.74 -5.29
N GLN A 21 3.55 -2.13 -4.13
CA GLN A 21 4.79 -1.40 -3.85
C GLN A 21 5.40 -1.93 -2.57
N THR A 22 6.70 -2.19 -2.61
CA THR A 22 7.46 -2.58 -1.43
C THR A 22 8.43 -1.47 -1.08
N ALA A 23 8.45 -1.06 0.19
CA ALA A 23 9.29 0.00 0.68
C ALA A 23 10.07 -0.45 1.92
N HIS A 24 11.29 0.06 2.03
CA HIS A 24 12.10 -0.03 3.23
C HIS A 24 11.92 1.28 4.00
N ALA A 25 11.62 1.17 5.30
CA ALA A 25 11.48 2.29 6.20
C ALA A 25 12.36 2.07 7.43
N GLN A 26 13.04 3.14 7.88
CA GLN A 26 13.68 3.15 9.20
C GLN A 26 12.72 3.75 10.20
N ILE A 27 12.17 2.92 11.08
CA ILE A 27 11.16 3.35 12.04
C ILE A 27 11.79 3.57 13.41
N PRO A 28 11.80 4.81 13.94
CA PRO A 28 12.30 5.07 15.27
C PRO A 28 11.37 4.40 16.29
N HIS A 29 11.97 3.79 17.31
CA HIS A 29 11.25 3.23 18.44
C HIS A 29 11.73 3.93 19.72
N PRO A 30 10.84 4.36 20.62
CA PRO A 30 11.26 4.99 21.87
C PRO A 30 12.17 4.06 22.68
N GLY A 31 13.40 4.49 22.95
CA GLY A 31 14.36 3.73 23.77
C GLY A 31 15.08 2.57 23.05
N VAL A 32 14.93 2.43 21.72
CA VAL A 32 15.58 1.37 20.93
C VAL A 32 16.14 1.96 19.63
N PRO A 33 17.27 1.46 19.08
CA PRO A 33 17.72 1.85 17.75
C PRO A 33 16.61 1.68 16.70
N ALA A 34 16.55 2.60 15.75
CA ALA A 34 15.57 2.57 14.67
C ALA A 34 15.59 1.20 13.97
N ARG A 35 14.43 0.58 13.82
CA ARG A 35 14.32 -0.74 13.22
C ARG A 35 14.08 -0.61 11.73
N HIS A 36 14.90 -1.32 10.95
CA HIS A 36 14.65 -1.50 9.53
C HIS A 36 13.36 -2.31 9.38
N THR A 37 12.39 -1.74 8.69
CA THR A 37 11.05 -2.30 8.52
C THR A 37 10.75 -2.37 7.03
N ILE A 38 10.25 -3.51 6.58
CA ILE A 38 9.78 -3.66 5.19
C ILE A 38 8.26 -3.55 5.19
N LEU A 39 7.76 -2.60 4.40
CA LEU A 39 6.33 -2.36 4.19
C LEU A 39 5.95 -2.79 2.77
N GLN A 40 4.75 -3.34 2.62
CA GLN A 40 4.15 -3.62 1.32
C GLN A 40 2.76 -3.02 1.26
N VAL A 41 2.53 -2.17 0.27
CA VAL A 41 1.18 -1.76 -0.13
C VAL A 41 0.71 -2.68 -1.25
N ARG A 42 -0.53 -3.14 -1.15
CA ARG A 42 -1.21 -3.85 -2.24
C ARG A 42 -2.58 -3.22 -2.47
N ILE A 43 -2.82 -2.85 -3.73
CA ILE A 43 -4.07 -2.24 -4.18
C ILE A 43 -4.60 -3.09 -5.32
N ILE A 44 -5.82 -3.59 -5.14
CA ILE A 44 -6.59 -4.26 -6.18
C ILE A 44 -7.80 -3.38 -6.46
N ASN A 45 -7.83 -2.81 -7.65
CA ASN A 45 -8.93 -2.01 -8.14
C ASN A 45 -9.67 -2.80 -9.22
N THR A 46 -10.88 -3.27 -8.92
CA THR A 46 -11.76 -3.96 -9.87
C THR A 46 -13.04 -3.18 -10.00
N SER A 47 -13.85 -3.40 -11.04
CA SER A 47 -15.18 -2.77 -11.17
C SER A 47 -16.16 -3.10 -10.04
N LEU A 48 -15.96 -4.22 -9.33
CA LEU A 48 -16.79 -4.67 -8.21
C LEU A 48 -16.16 -4.28 -6.86
N ASP A 49 -16.82 -3.40 -6.11
CA ASP A 49 -16.31 -2.85 -4.85
C ASP A 49 -15.94 -3.93 -3.82
N LYS A 50 -16.74 -5.00 -3.72
CA LYS A 50 -16.46 -6.13 -2.80
C LYS A 50 -15.14 -6.86 -3.08
N ASN A 51 -14.61 -6.73 -4.29
CA ASN A 51 -13.34 -7.35 -4.70
C ASN A 51 -12.20 -6.33 -4.70
N ALA A 52 -12.50 -5.05 -4.53
CA ALA A 52 -11.52 -3.98 -4.49
C ALA A 52 -11.06 -3.71 -3.06
N HIS A 53 -9.76 -3.63 -2.86
CA HIS A 53 -9.17 -3.34 -1.55
C HIS A 53 -7.82 -2.65 -1.71
N ALA A 54 -7.44 -1.89 -0.69
CA ALA A 54 -6.14 -1.26 -0.58
C ALA A 54 -5.63 -1.50 0.84
N ASN A 55 -4.52 -2.21 0.98
CA ASN A 55 -3.95 -2.50 2.30
C ASN A 55 -2.45 -2.23 2.35
N VAL A 56 -1.96 -2.07 3.57
CA VAL A 56 -0.53 -1.97 3.88
C VAL A 56 -0.19 -2.98 4.96
N SER A 57 0.87 -3.72 4.71
CA SER A 57 1.38 -4.79 5.56
C SER A 57 2.83 -4.54 5.90
N VAL A 58 3.26 -5.05 7.06
CA VAL A 58 4.65 -5.08 7.49
C VAL A 58 5.18 -6.50 7.45
N LEU A 59 6.44 -6.68 7.06
CA LEU A 59 7.11 -7.97 7.17
C LEU A 59 7.55 -8.20 8.62
N ASN A 60 7.00 -9.24 9.24
CA ASN A 60 7.53 -9.78 10.48
C ASN A 60 8.76 -10.64 10.16
N HIS A 61 9.95 -10.07 10.36
CA HIS A 61 11.23 -10.74 10.07
C HIS A 61 11.45 -12.02 10.88
N ALA A 62 10.92 -12.12 12.11
CA ALA A 62 11.11 -13.30 12.94
C ALA A 62 10.30 -14.50 12.42
N ALA A 63 9.10 -14.24 11.91
CA ALA A 63 8.20 -15.27 11.41
C ALA A 63 8.22 -15.40 9.87
N MET A 64 8.95 -14.52 9.16
CA MET A 64 8.95 -14.41 7.70
C MET A 64 7.53 -14.35 7.11
N THR A 65 6.64 -13.59 7.75
CA THR A 65 5.22 -13.45 7.38
C THR A 65 4.83 -11.99 7.23
N TRP A 66 3.85 -11.71 6.37
CA TRP A 66 3.26 -10.39 6.22
C TRP A 66 2.12 -10.22 7.22
N THR A 67 2.21 -9.19 8.06
CA THR A 67 1.15 -8.79 8.97
C THR A 67 0.48 -7.54 8.42
N GLU A 68 -0.83 -7.60 8.21
CA GLU A 68 -1.60 -6.43 7.80
C GLU A 68 -1.65 -5.39 8.93
N LEU A 69 -1.33 -4.14 8.62
CA LEU A 69 -1.42 -3.02 9.55
C LEU A 69 -2.73 -2.27 9.38
N LEU A 70 -3.16 -2.11 8.13
CA LEU A 70 -4.34 -1.35 7.76
C LEU A 70 -4.88 -1.89 6.44
N SER A 71 -6.20 -2.01 6.35
CA SER A 71 -6.93 -2.31 5.13
C SER A 71 -8.07 -1.32 4.97
N LEU A 72 -8.19 -0.74 3.78
CA LEU A 72 -9.21 0.24 3.43
C LEU A 72 -10.21 -0.39 2.44
N PRO A 73 -11.51 -0.39 2.77
CA PRO A 73 -12.54 -0.80 1.82
C PRO A 73 -12.61 0.18 0.65
N ALA A 74 -13.08 -0.30 -0.50
CA ALA A 74 -13.20 0.49 -1.72
C ALA A 74 -13.93 1.84 -1.51
N SER A 75 -14.95 1.88 -0.65
CA SER A 75 -15.73 3.07 -0.34
C SER A 75 -14.90 4.26 0.15
N GLU A 76 -13.71 4.03 0.72
CA GLU A 76 -12.88 5.10 1.28
C GLU A 76 -11.94 5.78 0.27
N TRP A 77 -11.62 5.12 -0.85
CA TRP A 77 -10.58 5.62 -1.77
C TRP A 77 -11.02 5.67 -3.24
N ARG A 78 -12.12 5.03 -3.59
CA ARG A 78 -12.55 4.84 -4.99
C ARG A 78 -13.06 6.11 -5.67
N ALA A 79 -13.41 7.14 -4.91
CA ALA A 79 -13.68 8.46 -5.49
C ALA A 79 -12.40 9.13 -6.05
N ALA A 80 -11.22 8.75 -5.53
CA ALA A 80 -9.93 9.30 -5.95
C ALA A 80 -9.22 8.44 -7.01
N VAL A 81 -9.55 7.15 -7.10
CA VAL A 81 -8.91 6.21 -8.05
C VAL A 81 -9.89 5.86 -9.19
N PRO A 82 -9.58 6.22 -10.45
CA PRO A 82 -10.42 5.89 -11.59
C PRO A 82 -10.74 4.40 -11.71
N ASN A 83 -11.89 4.07 -12.29
CA ASN A 83 -12.25 2.67 -12.56
C ASN A 83 -11.35 2.11 -13.68
N PRO A 84 -10.78 0.89 -13.53
CA PRO A 84 -9.92 0.28 -14.54
C PRO A 84 -10.59 0.05 -15.89
N THR A 85 -11.92 0.02 -15.97
CA THR A 85 -12.67 -0.13 -17.24
C THR A 85 -12.79 1.17 -18.02
N GLY A 86 -12.39 2.31 -17.44
CA GLY A 86 -12.46 3.63 -18.08
C GLY A 86 -11.29 3.91 -19.03
N SER A 87 -11.38 5.03 -19.75
CA SER A 87 -10.31 5.53 -20.62
C SER A 87 -9.11 6.08 -19.86
N THR A 88 -9.32 6.52 -18.62
CA THR A 88 -8.25 7.06 -17.75
C THR A 88 -7.48 5.92 -17.10
N ASP A 89 -6.15 5.96 -17.19
CA ASP A 89 -5.28 5.01 -16.50
C ASP A 89 -5.26 5.28 -14.99
N PRO A 90 -5.62 4.31 -14.13
CA PRO A 90 -5.65 4.54 -12.69
C PRO A 90 -4.26 4.53 -12.03
N GLN A 91 -3.17 4.19 -12.75
CA GLN A 91 -1.85 3.97 -12.14
C GLN A 91 -1.40 5.10 -11.21
N ALA A 92 -1.37 6.34 -11.69
CA ALA A 92 -0.89 7.48 -10.90
C ALA A 92 -1.72 7.70 -9.62
N ALA A 93 -3.05 7.58 -9.73
CA ALA A 93 -3.94 7.68 -8.57
C ALA A 93 -3.75 6.52 -7.58
N MET A 94 -3.41 5.32 -8.08
CA MET A 94 -3.07 4.18 -7.22
C MET A 94 -1.73 4.40 -6.51
N GLU A 95 -0.74 5.01 -7.16
CA GLU A 95 0.54 5.37 -6.54
C GLU A 95 0.37 6.46 -5.47
N GLU A 96 -0.49 7.46 -5.70
CA GLU A 96 -0.85 8.46 -4.67
C GLU A 96 -1.56 7.81 -3.48
N LEU A 97 -2.49 6.88 -3.73
CA LEU A 97 -3.14 6.11 -2.67
C LEU A 97 -2.10 5.28 -1.89
N ALA A 98 -1.14 4.65 -2.58
CA ALA A 98 -0.08 3.89 -1.94
C ALA A 98 0.83 4.76 -1.06
N ALA A 99 1.22 5.95 -1.54
CA ALA A 99 1.96 6.92 -0.74
C ALA A 99 1.19 7.30 0.54
N SER A 100 -0.13 7.50 0.43
CA SER A 100 -0.98 7.80 1.59
C SER A 100 -1.03 6.64 2.61
N LEU A 101 -1.04 5.39 2.12
CA LEU A 101 -1.02 4.19 2.96
C LEU A 101 0.32 4.00 3.67
N PHE A 102 1.45 4.22 2.98
CA PHE A 102 2.76 4.22 3.62
C PHE A 102 2.85 5.27 4.73
N ALA A 103 2.41 6.50 4.47
CA ALA A 103 2.41 7.57 5.47
C ALA A 103 1.51 7.26 6.69
N ARG A 104 0.42 6.51 6.49
CA ARG A 104 -0.43 6.00 7.59
C ARG A 104 0.28 4.88 8.36
N ALA A 105 0.94 3.95 7.67
CA ALA A 105 1.70 2.87 8.29
C ALA A 105 2.86 3.41 9.15
N GLU A 106 3.59 4.41 8.67
CA GLU A 106 4.64 5.08 9.45
C GLU A 106 4.08 5.69 10.74
N ARG A 107 2.89 6.31 10.68
CA ARG A 107 2.20 6.82 11.87
C ARG A 107 1.65 5.72 12.79
N ILE A 108 1.40 4.51 12.31
CA ILE A 108 1.00 3.40 13.19
C ILE A 108 2.22 2.82 13.90
N LEU A 109 3.36 2.75 13.22
CA LEU A 109 4.56 2.07 13.71
C LEU A 109 5.54 2.99 14.47
N GLY A 110 5.49 4.30 14.23
CA GLY A 110 6.33 5.31 14.88
C GLY A 110 5.74 5.92 16.16
N TYR A 111 4.57 5.46 16.58
CA TYR A 111 3.93 5.78 17.87
C TYR A 111 4.03 4.57 18.81
#